data_AF-A0AAN7PU61-F1
#
_entry.id   AF-A0AAN7PU61-F1
#
_cell.length_a   1.000
_cell.length_b   1.000
_cell.length_c   1.000
_cell.angle_alpha   90.00
_cell.angle_beta   90.00
_cell.angle_gamma   90.00
#
_symmetry.space_group_name_H-M   'P 1'
#
loop_
_entity.id
_entity.type
_entity.pdbx_description
1 polymer ?
#
loop_
_entity_poly.entity_id
_entity_poly.type
_entity_poly.pdbx_seq_one_letter_code
_entity_poly.pdbx_strand_id
1 'polypeptide(L)'
;MYEHFNKKHIKWLNVKYLKLPEIQPSQPPSSVPKCSEQKKRDGPNKLFEESCQRSKQRHVKPFVSSHTSEELCVKSGERATAQVVKLAIQSSVQNVKEYYNEIQTQILQLEPTIIVLGTKEIKFKHIPICTMLDGKTINILTDTLSSQACNVCKATPKDLNDLEKLKNRVCDEDTFKFGISILHAHLKCYEYLLHIAYKLELQQWQARGENAKEKVKEKKVK
;
A
#
# COMPACT_ATOMS: atom_id res chain seq x y z
N MET A 1 4.50 21.62 15.27
CA MET A 1 4.79 20.99 13.95
C MET A 1 3.51 20.87 13.09
N TYR A 2 2.38 20.46 13.66
CA TYR A 2 1.07 20.40 12.98
C TYR A 2 0.57 21.75 12.42
N GLU A 3 0.77 22.86 13.12
CA GLU A 3 0.27 24.17 12.66
C GLU A 3 0.98 24.71 11.41
N HIS A 4 2.26 24.37 11.23
CA HIS A 4 3.06 24.88 10.12
C HIS A 4 2.69 24.18 8.80
N PHE A 5 2.33 22.89 8.86
CA PHE A 5 1.83 22.13 7.72
C PHE A 5 0.46 22.68 7.26
N ASN A 6 -0.46 22.92 8.20
CA ASN A 6 -1.80 23.43 7.87
C ASN A 6 -1.75 24.84 7.25
N LYS A 7 -0.90 25.75 7.74
CA LYS A 7 -0.76 27.10 7.16
C LYS A 7 -0.29 27.10 5.70
N LYS A 8 0.58 26.16 5.32
CA LYS A 8 1.16 26.10 3.96
C LYS A 8 0.21 25.45 2.94
N HIS A 9 -0.60 24.48 3.37
CA HIS A 9 -1.40 23.64 2.47
C HIS A 9 -2.90 23.96 2.45
N ILE A 10 -3.45 24.73 3.40
CA ILE A 10 -4.87 25.15 3.39
C ILE A 10 -5.22 26.07 2.21
N LYS A 11 -4.26 26.83 1.66
CA LYS A 11 -4.49 27.68 0.48
C LYS A 11 -4.94 26.90 -0.76
N TRP A 12 -4.59 25.61 -0.87
CA TRP A 12 -5.02 24.74 -1.96
C TRP A 12 -6.46 24.24 -1.83
N LEU A 13 -7.03 24.25 -0.63
CA LEU A 13 -8.42 23.86 -0.38
C LEU A 13 -9.39 25.03 -0.60
N ASN A 14 -8.90 26.27 -0.54
CA ASN A 14 -9.70 27.49 -0.64
C ASN A 14 -9.92 27.94 -2.09
N VAL A 15 -10.23 26.99 -2.96
CA VAL A 15 -10.34 27.23 -4.39
C VAL A 15 -11.81 27.30 -4.77
N LYS A 16 -12.28 28.55 -4.91
CA LYS A 16 -13.51 29.04 -5.56
C LYS A 16 -13.78 28.47 -6.98
N TYR A 17 -12.97 27.50 -7.43
CA TYR A 17 -12.96 26.89 -8.77
C TYR A 17 -13.17 25.37 -8.75
N LEU A 18 -13.30 24.71 -7.60
CA LEU A 18 -13.74 23.30 -7.52
C LEU A 18 -15.26 23.22 -7.67
N LYS A 19 -15.78 23.50 -8.87
CA LYS A 19 -17.16 23.15 -9.24
C LYS A 19 -17.20 21.67 -9.61
N LEU A 20 -17.40 20.81 -8.60
CA LEU A 20 -17.77 19.42 -8.86
C LEU A 20 -19.21 19.40 -9.41
N PRO A 21 -19.50 18.65 -10.49
CA PRO A 21 -20.86 18.54 -10.99
C PRO A 21 -21.75 17.84 -9.95
N GLU A 22 -22.89 18.45 -9.62
CA GLU A 22 -23.94 17.82 -8.80
C GLU A 22 -24.56 16.67 -9.60
N ILE A 23 -24.20 15.45 -9.22
CA ILE A 23 -24.84 14.23 -9.73
C ILE A 23 -25.93 13.85 -8.74
N GLN A 24 -27.19 13.99 -9.15
CA GLN A 24 -28.35 13.52 -8.40
C GLN A 24 -28.36 11.97 -8.38
N PRO A 25 -28.45 11.31 -7.21
CA PRO A 25 -28.47 9.86 -7.14
C PRO A 25 -29.81 9.30 -7.64
N SER A 26 -29.81 8.63 -8.79
CA SER A 26 -30.95 7.80 -9.23
C SER A 26 -30.98 6.50 -8.43
N GLN A 27 -32.15 6.12 -7.93
CA GLN A 27 -32.33 4.92 -7.12
C GLN A 27 -32.00 3.63 -7.90
N PRO A 28 -31.36 2.63 -7.28
CA PRO A 28 -31.08 1.37 -7.93
C PRO A 28 -32.35 0.51 -8.09
N PRO A 29 -32.51 -0.22 -9.21
CA PRO A 29 -33.66 -1.10 -9.39
C PRO A 29 -33.61 -2.31 -8.44
N SER A 30 -34.76 -2.59 -7.83
CA SER A 30 -35.03 -3.69 -6.93
C SER A 30 -35.25 -4.99 -7.70
N SER A 31 -34.19 -5.80 -7.86
CA SER A 31 -34.27 -7.27 -7.87
C SER A 31 -32.91 -7.87 -8.23
N VAL A 32 -32.30 -8.58 -7.28
CA VAL A 32 -31.07 -9.36 -7.51
C VAL A 32 -31.45 -10.84 -7.41
N PRO A 33 -31.32 -11.64 -8.47
CA PRO A 33 -31.39 -13.09 -8.34
C PRO A 33 -30.12 -13.58 -7.63
N LYS A 34 -30.29 -14.37 -6.57
CA LYS A 34 -29.20 -15.17 -5.99
C LYS A 34 -28.87 -16.30 -6.97
N CYS A 35 -27.60 -16.47 -7.33
CA CYS A 35 -27.15 -17.71 -7.96
C CYS A 35 -25.80 -18.15 -7.39
N SER A 36 -25.84 -19.36 -6.87
CA SER A 36 -24.75 -20.19 -6.37
C SER A 36 -23.90 -20.77 -7.51
N GLU A 37 -22.63 -21.00 -7.17
CA GLU A 37 -21.70 -22.03 -7.67
C GLU A 37 -20.34 -21.47 -8.09
N GLN A 38 -19.32 -21.99 -7.41
CA GLN A 38 -17.91 -21.70 -7.62
C GLN A 38 -17.42 -22.51 -8.83
N LYS A 39 -16.97 -21.85 -9.90
CA LYS A 39 -16.10 -22.46 -10.92
C LYS A 39 -14.73 -21.78 -10.90
N LYS A 40 -13.69 -22.62 -10.86
CA LYS A 40 -12.26 -22.23 -10.96
C LYS A 40 -12.06 -21.44 -12.26
N ARG A 41 -11.34 -20.32 -12.16
CA ARG A 41 -11.02 -19.45 -13.31
C ARG A 41 -9.75 -19.96 -13.97
N ASP A 42 -9.91 -20.75 -15.03
CA ASP A 42 -8.84 -20.97 -16.00
C ASP A 42 -8.78 -19.77 -16.94
N GLY A 43 -7.84 -18.86 -16.66
CA GLY A 43 -7.50 -17.76 -17.56
C GLY A 43 -6.46 -18.24 -18.58
N PRO A 44 -6.49 -17.76 -19.84
CA PRO A 44 -5.50 -18.15 -20.83
C PRO A 44 -4.10 -17.63 -20.44
N ASN A 45 -3.14 -18.54 -20.32
CA ASN A 45 -1.73 -18.22 -20.13
C ASN A 45 -1.17 -17.68 -21.44
N LYS A 46 -0.72 -16.42 -21.45
CA LYS A 46 0.01 -15.86 -22.60
C LYS A 46 1.37 -16.53 -22.71
N LEU A 47 1.74 -16.95 -23.92
CA LEU A 47 3.08 -17.44 -24.21
C LEU A 47 4.09 -16.27 -24.06
N PHE A 48 5.32 -16.58 -23.66
CA PHE A 48 6.36 -15.57 -23.40
C PHE A 48 6.62 -14.68 -24.63
N GLU A 49 6.54 -15.26 -25.83
CA GLU A 49 6.71 -14.58 -27.12
C GLU A 49 5.65 -13.50 -27.35
N GLU A 50 4.44 -13.70 -26.84
CA GLU A 50 3.29 -12.80 -26.96
C GLU A 50 3.24 -11.71 -25.87
N SER A 51 4.21 -11.74 -24.94
CA SER A 51 4.28 -10.78 -23.84
C SER A 51 4.91 -9.45 -24.28
N CYS A 52 4.44 -8.34 -23.72
CA CYS A 52 5.02 -7.02 -23.99
C CYS A 52 6.48 -6.97 -23.48
N GLN A 53 7.32 -6.11 -24.05
CA GLN A 53 8.73 -6.00 -23.65
C GLN A 53 8.91 -5.77 -22.14
N ARG A 54 7.99 -5.02 -21.52
CA ARG A 54 7.98 -4.80 -20.06
C ARG A 54 7.72 -6.08 -19.25
N SER A 55 6.88 -6.99 -19.75
CA SER A 55 6.66 -8.31 -19.12
C SER A 55 7.81 -9.28 -19.42
N LYS A 56 8.42 -9.20 -20.61
CA LYS A 56 9.61 -9.96 -20.96
C LYS A 56 10.81 -9.58 -20.07
N GLN A 57 10.96 -8.29 -19.75
CA GLN A 57 11.95 -7.79 -18.79
C GLN A 57 11.74 -8.29 -17.35
N ARG A 58 10.50 -8.65 -16.96
CA ARG A 58 10.22 -9.29 -15.65
C ARG A 58 10.49 -10.78 -15.64
N HIS A 59 10.54 -11.41 -16.81
CA HIS A 59 10.88 -12.82 -17.01
C HIS A 59 12.39 -13.05 -17.25
N VAL A 60 13.22 -12.05 -16.94
CA VAL A 60 14.68 -12.20 -16.97
C VAL A 60 15.07 -13.24 -15.91
N LYS A 61 15.84 -14.25 -16.34
CA LYS A 61 16.37 -15.33 -15.50
C LYS A 61 17.06 -14.74 -14.26
N PRO A 62 16.93 -15.38 -13.08
CA PRO A 62 17.53 -14.89 -11.85
C PRO A 62 19.03 -14.66 -12.06
N PHE A 63 19.47 -13.43 -11.81
CA PHE A 63 20.88 -13.00 -11.83
C PHE A 63 21.63 -13.50 -10.57
N VAL A 64 21.35 -14.73 -10.13
CA VAL A 64 21.68 -15.20 -8.77
C VAL A 64 22.88 -16.14 -8.75
N SER A 65 23.41 -16.57 -9.90
CA SER A 65 24.48 -17.57 -9.89
C SER A 65 25.90 -17.02 -9.67
N SER A 66 26.11 -15.70 -9.58
CA SER A 66 27.47 -15.15 -9.57
C SER A 66 27.74 -13.94 -8.67
N HIS A 67 26.78 -13.46 -7.89
CA HIS A 67 26.98 -12.26 -7.06
C HIS A 67 26.61 -12.55 -5.60
N THR A 68 27.46 -12.13 -4.66
CA THR A 68 27.17 -12.18 -3.22
C THR A 68 26.10 -11.14 -2.85
N SER A 69 25.39 -11.32 -1.73
CA SER A 69 24.34 -10.40 -1.28
C SER A 69 24.80 -8.94 -1.14
N GLU A 70 26.10 -8.73 -0.91
CA GLU A 70 26.72 -7.41 -0.78
C GLU A 70 26.85 -6.71 -2.15
N GLU A 71 27.18 -7.44 -3.22
CA GLU A 71 27.35 -6.87 -4.58
C GLU A 71 26.04 -6.40 -5.22
N LEU A 72 24.91 -7.02 -4.85
CA LEU A 72 23.58 -6.60 -5.29
C LEU A 72 23.15 -5.26 -4.68
N CYS A 73 23.65 -4.92 -3.49
CA CYS A 73 23.32 -3.68 -2.79
C CYS A 73 24.06 -2.47 -3.36
N VAL A 74 25.29 -2.66 -3.85
CA VAL A 74 26.16 -1.57 -4.34
C VAL A 74 25.72 -1.03 -5.71
N LYS A 75 25.03 -1.83 -6.54
CA LYS A 75 24.64 -1.42 -7.91
C LYS A 75 23.43 -0.47 -7.98
N SER A 76 22.72 -0.20 -6.88
CA SER A 76 21.72 0.88 -6.83
C SER A 76 22.39 2.17 -6.34
N GLY A 77 22.72 3.06 -7.28
CA GLY A 77 23.65 4.18 -7.10
C GLY A 77 23.57 4.98 -5.80
N GLU A 78 24.75 5.23 -5.22
CA GLU A 78 25.24 6.35 -4.37
C GLU A 78 24.28 7.18 -3.49
N ARG A 79 23.08 6.69 -3.14
CA ARG A 79 22.13 7.35 -2.22
C ARG A 79 21.52 6.38 -1.22
N ALA A 80 22.21 5.30 -0.87
CA ALA A 80 21.70 4.35 0.10
C ALA A 80 22.14 4.74 1.53
N THR A 81 21.37 5.63 2.17
CA THR A 81 21.43 5.81 3.64
C THR A 81 20.73 4.68 4.40
N ALA A 82 20.06 3.77 3.68
CA ALA A 82 19.44 2.59 4.25
C ALA A 82 20.50 1.51 4.48
N GLN A 83 20.69 1.12 5.73
CA GLN A 83 21.57 0.03 6.11
C GLN A 83 20.78 -1.27 6.26
N VAL A 84 21.30 -2.36 5.68
CA VAL A 84 20.69 -3.69 5.83
C VAL A 84 21.01 -4.22 7.22
N VAL A 85 19.98 -4.48 8.02
CA VAL A 85 20.12 -5.10 9.34
C VAL A 85 20.02 -6.63 9.24
N LYS A 86 19.04 -7.13 8.48
CA LYS A 86 18.81 -8.57 8.26
C LYS A 86 18.12 -8.77 6.92
N LEU A 87 18.55 -9.79 6.16
CA LEU A 87 17.94 -10.16 4.88
C LEU A 87 17.25 -11.52 5.03
N ALA A 88 15.98 -11.58 4.64
CA ALA A 88 15.21 -12.82 4.57
C ALA A 88 14.72 -13.03 3.13
N ILE A 89 14.87 -14.26 2.62
CA ILE A 89 14.63 -14.59 1.20
C ILE A 89 13.16 -14.98 0.94
N GLN A 90 12.41 -15.36 1.99
CA GLN A 90 11.03 -15.81 1.86
C GLN A 90 10.10 -15.17 2.90
N SER A 91 9.09 -14.46 2.41
CA SER A 91 8.07 -13.77 3.21
C SER A 91 6.80 -14.62 3.34
N SER A 92 6.76 -15.49 4.35
CA SER A 92 5.50 -16.09 4.83
C SER A 92 4.85 -15.19 5.88
N VAL A 93 3.54 -15.34 6.12
CA VAL A 93 2.81 -14.58 7.16
C VAL A 93 3.44 -14.78 8.54
N GLN A 94 3.79 -16.03 8.86
CA GLN A 94 4.40 -16.41 10.14
C GLN A 94 5.78 -15.78 10.29
N ASN A 95 6.62 -15.93 9.27
CA ASN A 95 7.99 -15.40 9.28
C ASN A 95 7.99 -13.88 9.49
N VAL A 96 7.08 -13.15 8.84
CA VAL A 96 7.00 -11.68 8.98
C VAL A 96 6.74 -11.27 10.43
N LYS A 97 5.83 -11.95 11.13
CA LYS A 97 5.53 -11.66 12.55
C LYS A 97 6.71 -12.01 13.45
N GLU A 98 7.31 -13.17 13.24
CA GLU A 98 8.49 -13.63 14.00
C GLU A 98 9.65 -12.63 13.84
N TYR A 99 10.00 -12.26 12.60
CA TYR A 99 11.04 -11.27 12.35
C TYR A 99 10.72 -9.91 12.97
N TYR A 100 9.47 -9.46 12.89
CA TYR A 100 9.07 -8.21 13.54
C TYR A 100 9.31 -8.30 15.05
N ASN A 101 8.86 -9.36 15.71
CA ASN A 101 9.02 -9.56 17.15
C ASN A 101 10.48 -9.70 17.58
N GLU A 102 11.30 -10.40 16.81
CA GLU A 102 12.76 -10.49 17.01
C GLU A 102 13.39 -9.10 17.01
N ILE A 103 13.11 -8.30 15.97
CA ILE A 103 13.67 -6.96 15.85
C ILE A 103 13.15 -6.03 16.94
N GLN A 104 11.87 -6.10 17.32
CA GLN A 104 11.34 -5.33 18.44
C GLN A 104 12.05 -5.69 19.76
N THR A 105 12.35 -6.96 19.99
CA THR A 105 13.09 -7.41 21.18
C THR A 105 14.51 -6.84 21.20
N GLN A 106 15.21 -6.86 20.06
CA GLN A 106 16.53 -6.25 19.93
C GLN A 106 16.49 -4.73 20.19
N ILE A 107 15.46 -4.04 19.68
CA ILE A 107 15.26 -2.61 19.90
C ILE A 107 15.09 -2.28 21.40
N LEU A 108 14.34 -3.11 22.13
CA LEU A 108 14.15 -2.93 23.58
C LEU A 108 15.44 -3.11 24.38
N GLN A 109 16.39 -3.89 23.86
CA GLN A 109 17.69 -4.16 24.47
C GLN A 109 18.79 -3.18 24.02
N LEU A 110 18.47 -2.17 23.21
CA LEU A 110 19.46 -1.22 22.71
C LEU A 110 20.03 -0.35 23.84
N GLU A 111 21.34 -0.44 24.03
CA GLU A 111 22.08 0.47 24.89
C GLU A 111 22.42 1.78 24.15
N PRO A 112 22.50 2.91 24.87
CA PRO A 112 22.94 4.17 24.26
C PRO A 112 24.36 4.05 23.70
N THR A 113 24.59 4.60 22.50
CA THR A 113 25.96 4.66 21.96
C THR A 113 26.72 5.78 22.65
N ILE A 114 27.90 5.45 23.17
CA ILE A 114 28.77 6.40 23.86
C ILE A 114 29.94 6.73 22.94
N ILE A 115 30.12 8.02 22.65
CA ILE A 115 31.26 8.53 21.88
C ILE A 115 32.08 9.45 22.79
N VAL A 116 33.35 9.13 22.96
CA VAL A 116 34.29 9.94 23.75
C VAL A 116 35.11 10.81 22.80
N LEU A 117 35.00 12.13 22.97
CA LEU A 117 35.73 13.13 22.20
C LEU A 117 36.63 13.92 23.14
N GLY A 118 37.89 13.52 23.24
CA GLY A 118 38.85 14.08 24.19
C GLY A 118 38.42 13.84 25.63
N THR A 119 38.04 14.89 26.35
CA THR A 119 37.58 14.84 27.74
C THR A 119 36.06 14.77 27.90
N LYS A 120 35.30 14.82 26.80
CA LYS A 120 33.84 14.83 26.84
C LYS A 120 33.27 13.50 26.39
N GLU A 121 32.31 13.00 27.15
CA GLU A 121 31.52 11.82 26.82
C GLU A 121 30.15 12.26 26.31
N ILE A 122 29.78 11.81 25.10
CA ILE A 122 28.48 12.08 24.48
C ILE A 122 27.71 10.77 24.39
N LYS A 123 26.51 10.72 24.96
CA LYS A 123 25.62 9.56 24.92
C LYS A 123 24.47 9.78 23.93
N PHE A 124 24.29 8.85 23.01
CA PHE A 124 23.23 8.86 22.01
C PHE A 124 22.17 7.83 22.35
N LYS A 125 20.95 8.29 22.63
CA LYS A 125 19.78 7.42 22.75
C LYS A 125 19.16 7.21 21.38
N HIS A 126 18.99 5.95 20.99
CA HIS A 126 18.39 5.57 19.72
C HIS A 126 16.90 5.28 19.90
N ILE A 127 16.04 5.88 19.06
CA ILE A 127 14.60 5.65 19.06
C ILE A 127 14.18 5.27 17.63
N PRO A 128 14.28 3.98 17.27
CA PRO A 128 13.87 3.53 15.95
C PRO A 128 12.34 3.55 15.83
N ILE A 129 11.83 3.94 14.67
CA ILE A 129 10.39 3.97 14.36
C ILE A 129 10.14 3.13 13.11
N CYS A 130 9.22 2.16 13.21
CA CYS A 130 8.96 1.18 12.16
C CYS A 130 7.91 1.69 11.15
N THR A 131 8.24 2.72 10.36
CA THR A 131 7.29 3.31 9.38
C THR A 131 7.50 2.85 7.93
N MET A 132 8.65 2.26 7.63
CA MET A 132 9.02 1.84 6.27
C MET A 132 8.47 0.45 5.94
N LEU A 133 7.17 0.26 6.12
CA LEU A 133 6.47 -1.00 5.83
C LEU A 133 5.49 -0.82 4.67
N ASP A 134 5.31 -1.87 3.89
CA ASP A 134 4.24 -1.91 2.90
C ASP A 134 2.88 -2.23 3.55
N GLY A 135 1.79 -1.83 2.89
CA GLY A 135 0.45 -2.04 3.43
C GLY A 135 0.06 -3.51 3.64
N LYS A 136 0.63 -4.46 2.88
CA LYS A 136 0.35 -5.89 3.09
C LYS A 136 1.05 -6.40 4.33
N THR A 137 2.31 -6.00 4.55
CA THR A 137 3.05 -6.31 5.76
C THR A 137 2.33 -5.75 6.99
N ILE A 138 1.85 -4.50 6.95
CA ILE A 138 1.08 -3.95 8.07
C ILE A 138 -0.22 -4.71 8.30
N ASN A 139 -0.92 -5.16 7.25
CA ASN A 139 -2.10 -5.99 7.40
C ASN A 139 -1.79 -7.33 8.10
N ILE A 140 -0.65 -7.95 7.80
CA ILE A 140 -0.18 -9.15 8.49
C ILE A 140 0.09 -8.85 9.97
N LEU A 141 0.81 -7.77 10.27
CA LEU A 141 1.16 -7.39 11.65
C LEU A 141 -0.04 -6.99 12.50
N THR A 142 -1.11 -6.50 11.88
CA THR A 142 -2.34 -6.04 12.54
C THR A 142 -3.50 -7.04 12.44
N ASP A 143 -3.21 -8.27 12.00
CA ASP A 143 -4.21 -9.33 11.80
C ASP A 143 -5.42 -8.91 10.94
N THR A 144 -5.18 -8.02 9.99
CA THR A 144 -6.19 -7.56 9.05
C THR A 144 -6.32 -8.56 7.90
N LEU A 145 -7.37 -9.37 7.93
CA LEU A 145 -7.62 -10.44 6.94
C LEU A 145 -7.76 -9.94 5.49
N SER A 146 -8.32 -8.74 5.31
CA SER A 146 -8.60 -8.19 3.99
C SER A 146 -7.58 -7.13 3.60
N SER A 147 -6.97 -7.30 2.42
CA SER A 147 -6.09 -6.28 1.82
C SER A 147 -6.80 -4.99 1.41
N GLN A 148 -8.14 -5.00 1.40
CA GLN A 148 -8.97 -3.84 1.09
C GLN A 148 -9.57 -3.18 2.34
N ALA A 149 -9.38 -3.77 3.52
CA ALA A 149 -9.80 -3.16 4.78
C ALA A 149 -8.71 -2.22 5.30
N CYS A 150 -9.11 -1.17 6.01
CA CYS A 150 -8.18 -0.30 6.70
C CYS A 150 -7.49 -1.06 7.84
N ASN A 151 -6.16 -1.03 7.90
CA ASN A 151 -5.37 -1.62 8.97
C ASN A 151 -5.60 -0.97 10.33
N VAL A 152 -5.98 0.32 10.35
CA VAL A 152 -6.18 1.13 11.56
C VAL A 152 -7.56 0.95 12.17
N CYS A 153 -8.63 1.13 11.38
CA CYS A 153 -10.01 1.13 11.88
C CYS A 153 -10.82 -0.09 11.41
N LYS A 154 -10.20 -1.01 10.66
CA LYS A 154 -10.82 -2.22 10.07
C LYS A 154 -12.02 -1.94 9.16
N ALA A 155 -12.20 -0.71 8.69
CA ALA A 155 -13.27 -0.33 7.78
C ALA A 155 -13.08 -0.96 6.40
N THR A 156 -14.15 -1.52 5.84
CA THR A 156 -14.18 -2.00 4.46
C THR A 156 -14.50 -0.85 3.50
N PRO A 157 -14.29 -1.00 2.18
CA PRO A 157 -14.66 0.03 1.21
C PRO A 157 -16.15 0.40 1.25
N LYS A 158 -17.03 -0.50 1.70
CA LYS A 158 -18.45 -0.20 1.88
C LYS A 158 -18.69 0.71 3.08
N ASP A 159 -17.99 0.46 4.18
CA ASP A 159 -18.08 1.27 5.40
C ASP A 159 -17.50 2.67 5.16
N LEU A 160 -16.45 2.77 4.34
CA LEU A 160 -15.79 4.04 4.04
C LEU A 160 -16.70 5.04 3.28
N ASN A 161 -17.76 4.56 2.62
CA ASN A 161 -18.72 5.42 1.93
C ASN A 161 -19.81 5.99 2.88
N ASP A 162 -19.85 5.55 4.14
CA ASP A 162 -20.81 5.99 5.14
C ASP A 162 -20.10 6.86 6.19
N LEU A 163 -20.20 8.19 6.00
CA LEU A 163 -19.49 9.16 6.83
C LEU A 163 -19.94 9.13 8.30
N GLU A 164 -21.21 8.85 8.56
CA GLU A 164 -21.74 8.79 9.93
C GLU A 164 -21.20 7.57 10.68
N LYS A 165 -21.10 6.42 9.99
CA LYS A 165 -20.43 5.23 10.55
C LYS A 165 -18.94 5.45 10.78
N LEU A 166 -18.28 6.25 9.96
CA LEU A 166 -16.85 6.53 10.13
C LEU A 166 -16.54 7.46 11.30
N LYS A 167 -17.34 8.51 11.51
CA LYS A 167 -17.13 9.46 12.62
C LYS A 167 -17.05 8.79 13.98
N ASN A 168 -17.87 7.76 14.19
CA ASN A 168 -17.98 7.05 15.46
C ASN A 168 -17.15 5.76 15.52
N ARG A 169 -16.35 5.47 14.50
CA ARG A 169 -15.58 4.22 14.43
C ARG A 169 -14.34 4.33 15.31
N VAL A 170 -14.13 3.32 16.14
CA VAL A 170 -12.93 3.20 16.99
C VAL A 170 -11.73 2.81 16.13
N CYS A 171 -10.62 3.51 16.32
CA CYS A 171 -9.34 3.20 15.71
C CYS A 171 -8.45 2.46 16.71
N ASP A 172 -7.66 1.52 16.21
CA ASP A 172 -6.61 0.87 16.99
C ASP A 172 -5.35 1.74 17.00
N GLU A 173 -5.13 2.45 18.11
CA GLU A 173 -4.02 3.40 18.27
C GLU A 173 -2.65 2.74 18.20
N ASP A 174 -2.55 1.44 18.56
CA ASP A 174 -1.28 0.69 18.49
C ASP A 174 -0.78 0.56 17.05
N THR A 175 -1.67 0.72 16.06
CA THR A 175 -1.31 0.69 14.64
C THR A 175 -0.63 1.98 14.16
N PHE A 176 -0.74 3.08 14.91
CA PHE A 176 -0.17 4.37 14.50
C PHE A 176 1.36 4.35 14.40
N LYS A 177 2.02 3.45 15.15
CA LYS A 177 3.47 3.24 15.09
C LYS A 177 4.00 2.85 13.70
N PHE A 178 3.12 2.29 12.85
CA PHE A 178 3.47 1.91 11.48
C PHE A 178 3.40 3.06 10.49
N GLY A 179 2.77 4.19 10.87
CA GLY A 179 2.60 5.35 10.02
C GLY A 179 1.82 5.09 8.72
N ILE A 180 1.90 6.04 7.80
CA ILE A 180 1.30 5.94 6.46
C ILE A 180 2.43 5.78 5.45
N SER A 181 2.39 4.70 4.68
CA SER A 181 3.30 4.54 3.54
C SER A 181 2.90 5.50 2.41
N ILE A 182 3.54 6.67 2.36
CA ILE A 182 3.33 7.71 1.34
C ILE A 182 3.47 7.15 -0.09
N LEU A 183 4.45 6.27 -0.31
CA LEU A 183 4.66 5.62 -1.61
C LEU A 183 3.40 4.87 -2.08
N HIS A 184 2.91 3.95 -1.25
CA HIS A 184 1.69 3.20 -1.55
C HIS A 184 0.45 4.09 -1.61
N ALA A 185 0.37 5.15 -0.78
CA ALA A 185 -0.74 6.10 -0.84
C ALA A 185 -0.81 6.78 -2.22
N HIS A 186 0.31 7.31 -2.73
CA HIS A 186 0.37 7.92 -4.05
C HIS A 186 0.05 6.92 -5.18
N LEU A 187 0.66 5.74 -5.16
CA LEU A 187 0.41 4.70 -6.17
C LEU A 187 -1.07 4.29 -6.19
N LYS A 188 -1.68 4.11 -5.01
CA LYS A 188 -3.09 3.73 -4.89
C LYS A 188 -4.02 4.85 -5.32
N CYS A 189 -3.75 6.10 -4.96
CA CYS A 189 -4.49 7.24 -5.46
C CYS A 189 -4.49 7.30 -6.99
N TYR A 190 -3.32 7.10 -7.62
CA TYR A 190 -3.23 7.09 -9.08
C TYR A 190 -4.00 5.91 -9.70
N GLU A 191 -3.86 4.71 -9.16
CA GLU A 191 -4.62 3.53 -9.59
C GLU A 191 -6.14 3.76 -9.48
N TYR A 192 -6.60 4.40 -8.39
CA TYR A 192 -8.00 4.73 -8.20
C TYR A 192 -8.52 5.75 -9.21
N LEU A 193 -7.77 6.83 -9.47
CA LEU A 193 -8.14 7.82 -10.49
C LEU A 193 -8.27 7.20 -11.88
N LEU A 194 -7.34 6.32 -12.24
CA LEU A 194 -7.43 5.55 -13.49
C LEU A 194 -8.68 4.65 -13.51
N HIS A 195 -8.97 3.94 -12.41
CA HIS A 195 -10.16 3.11 -12.32
C HIS A 195 -11.46 3.90 -12.44
N ILE A 196 -11.51 5.14 -11.93
CA ILE A 196 -12.63 6.05 -12.11
C ILE A 196 -12.75 6.46 -13.58
N ALA A 197 -11.65 6.90 -14.20
CA ALA A 197 -11.63 7.30 -15.60
C ALA A 197 -12.13 6.20 -16.55
N TYR A 198 -11.69 4.95 -16.35
CA TYR A 198 -12.12 3.82 -17.18
C TYR A 198 -13.59 3.42 -17.00
N LYS A 199 -14.20 3.80 -15.88
CA LYS A 199 -15.57 3.41 -15.51
C LYS A 199 -16.55 4.58 -15.51
N LEU A 200 -16.13 5.76 -15.97
CA LEU A 200 -16.94 6.97 -15.93
C LEU A 200 -18.29 6.78 -16.64
N GLU A 201 -18.29 6.05 -17.77
CA GLU A 201 -19.51 5.71 -18.54
C GLU A 201 -20.36 4.62 -17.90
N LEU A 202 -19.75 3.75 -17.09
CA LEU A 202 -20.45 2.65 -16.42
C LEU A 202 -21.08 3.08 -15.10
N GLN A 203 -20.52 4.11 -14.44
CA GLN A 203 -20.95 4.62 -13.14
C GLN A 203 -21.07 3.53 -12.06
N GLN A 204 -20.26 2.47 -12.18
CA GLN A 204 -20.26 1.32 -11.29
C GLN A 204 -18.89 1.09 -10.67
N TRP A 205 -18.85 0.79 -9.37
CA TRP A 205 -17.60 0.46 -8.67
C TRP A 205 -16.93 -0.80 -9.24
N GLN A 206 -17.72 -1.84 -9.50
CA GLN A 206 -17.24 -3.11 -10.04
C GLN A 206 -17.84 -3.37 -11.42
N ALA A 207 -16.99 -3.47 -12.44
CA ALA A 207 -17.39 -3.92 -13.76
C ALA A 207 -17.60 -5.44 -13.75
N ARG A 208 -18.80 -5.87 -13.37
CA ARG A 208 -19.25 -7.27 -13.38
C ARG A 208 -20.09 -7.49 -14.64
N GLY A 209 -19.86 -8.59 -15.36
CA GLY A 209 -20.48 -8.87 -16.66
C GLY A 209 -19.54 -8.63 -17.86
N GLU A 210 -19.80 -9.30 -18.98
CA GLU A 210 -18.94 -9.26 -20.17
C GLU A 210 -18.92 -7.86 -20.80
N ASN A 211 -20.10 -7.27 -21.04
CA ASN A 211 -20.24 -5.94 -21.63
C ASN A 211 -19.51 -4.85 -20.81
N ALA A 212 -19.68 -4.85 -19.49
CA ALA A 212 -18.98 -3.89 -18.61
C ALA A 212 -17.45 -4.08 -18.62
N LYS A 213 -16.96 -5.32 -18.72
CA LYS A 213 -15.52 -5.60 -18.83
C LYS A 213 -14.96 -5.15 -20.17
N GLU A 214 -15.71 -5.32 -21.25
CA GLU A 214 -15.31 -4.92 -22.60
C GLU A 214 -15.16 -3.41 -22.72
N LYS A 215 -16.16 -2.65 -22.26
CA LYS A 215 -16.10 -1.17 -22.20
C LYS A 215 -14.88 -0.65 -21.41
N VAL A 216 -14.56 -1.28 -20.28
CA VAL A 216 -13.34 -0.93 -19.51
C VAL A 216 -12.06 -1.28 -20.27
N LYS A 217 -12.03 -2.39 -21.02
CA LYS A 217 -10.86 -2.77 -21.83
C LYS A 217 -10.63 -1.77 -22.96
N GLU A 218 -11.68 -1.37 -23.68
CA GLU A 218 -11.58 -0.37 -24.75
C GLU A 218 -11.01 0.96 -24.23
N LYS A 219 -11.49 1.44 -23.09
CA LYS A 219 -11.02 2.68 -22.45
C LYS A 219 -9.61 2.60 -21.88
N LYS A 220 -9.08 1.40 -21.61
CA LYS A 220 -7.69 1.22 -21.13
C LYS A 220 -6.65 1.28 -22.25
N VAL A 221 -7.08 1.03 -23.49
CA VAL A 221 -6.21 0.96 -24.67
C VAL A 221 -6.14 2.30 -25.40
N LYS A 222 -7.23 3.09 -25.35
CA LYS A 222 -7.26 4.49 -25.79
C LYS A 222 -6.41 5.38 -24.87
#